data_AF-A0A7J3KBX1-F1
#
_entry.id   AF-A0A7J3KBX1-F1
#
_cell.length_a   1.000
_cell.length_b   1.000
_cell.length_c   1.000
_cell.angle_alpha   90.00
_cell.angle_beta   90.00
_cell.angle_gamma   90.00
#
_symmetry.space_group_name_H-M   'P 1'
#
loop_
_entity.id
_entity.type
_entity.pdbx_description
1 polymer ?
#
loop_
_entity_poly.entity_id
_entity_poly.type
_entity_poly.pdbx_seq_one_letter_code
_entity_poly.pdbx_strand_id
1 'polypeptide(L)'
;MGEQVYLATDLDYLTTTYNLYGMPNVRHLKEKSKRGIFSFEVIDDPAFIGVLIQVTSRGRVNIYLPKGAPKEEVVEKTLKLLEEANKAPIKVLGRKEGPTMKLSEREKMLEDRIKEDLKLAFYIWASLIIKDGILPPPEFFSRNVLENCALYLGEDPQNEEFRRIFFKVFKECLNGLKEILGQELYDKLREKLEKKFLKEIYDYYACRKT
;
A
#
# COMPACT_ATOMS: atom_id res chain seq x y z
N MET A 1 -14.33 -6.26 -4.38
CA MET A 1 -14.86 -5.78 -3.09
C MET A 1 -14.16 -6.57 -1.99
N GLY A 2 -13.45 -5.90 -1.09
CA GLY A 2 -12.69 -6.52 0.01
C GLY A 2 -13.56 -6.75 1.24
N GLU A 3 -13.33 -7.85 1.95
CA GLU A 3 -14.13 -8.24 3.12
C GLU A 3 -13.66 -7.51 4.37
N GLN A 4 -14.54 -7.38 5.37
CA GLN A 4 -14.23 -6.74 6.64
C GLN A 4 -14.65 -7.62 7.81
N VAL A 5 -13.79 -7.77 8.80
CA VAL A 5 -14.08 -8.45 10.06
C VAL A 5 -13.87 -7.48 11.21
N TYR A 6 -14.91 -7.30 12.03
CA TYR A 6 -14.89 -6.50 13.24
C TYR A 6 -14.83 -7.42 14.45
N LEU A 7 -13.83 -7.21 15.31
CA LEU A 7 -13.65 -7.92 16.56
C LEU A 7 -13.73 -6.93 17.73
N ALA A 8 -14.66 -7.18 18.64
CA ALA A 8 -14.63 -6.59 19.97
C ALA A 8 -13.75 -7.48 20.86
N THR A 9 -12.75 -6.91 21.52
CA THR A 9 -11.79 -7.67 22.33
C THR A 9 -11.55 -6.98 23.67
N ASP A 10 -10.94 -7.70 24.62
CA ASP A 10 -10.45 -7.16 25.90
C ASP A 10 -9.00 -6.66 25.84
N LEU A 11 -8.48 -6.45 24.62
CA LEU A 11 -7.13 -5.97 24.35
C LEU A 11 -6.78 -4.70 25.15
N ASP A 12 -5.64 -4.70 25.85
CA ASP A 12 -4.99 -3.46 26.28
C ASP A 12 -4.40 -2.76 25.07
N TYR A 13 -5.17 -1.83 24.50
CA TYR A 13 -4.78 -1.15 23.29
C TYR A 13 -3.48 -0.37 23.44
N LEU A 14 -3.17 0.21 24.61
CA LEU A 14 -1.96 1.04 24.77
C LEU A 14 -0.72 0.18 24.69
N THR A 15 -0.67 -0.86 25.53
CA THR A 15 0.45 -1.80 25.59
C THR A 15 0.62 -2.52 24.26
N THR A 16 -0.48 -3.00 23.68
CA THR A 16 -0.44 -3.72 22.39
C THR A 16 0.03 -2.82 21.26
N THR A 17 -0.57 -1.63 21.12
CA THR A 17 -0.21 -0.68 20.06
C THR A 17 1.26 -0.30 20.16
N TYR A 18 1.74 0.02 21.37
CA TYR A 18 3.15 0.35 21.61
C TYR A 18 4.08 -0.80 21.19
N ASN A 19 3.77 -2.03 21.56
CA ASN A 19 4.59 -3.18 21.20
C ASN A 19 4.54 -3.47 19.69
N LEU A 20 3.39 -3.33 19.03
CA LEU A 20 3.26 -3.46 17.57
C LEU A 20 4.16 -2.47 16.81
N TYR A 21 4.35 -1.25 17.31
CA TYR A 21 5.29 -0.28 16.71
C TYR A 21 6.75 -0.76 16.73
N GLY A 22 7.10 -1.65 17.65
CA GLY A 22 8.45 -2.21 17.79
C GLY A 22 8.64 -3.58 17.14
N MET A 23 7.60 -4.20 16.58
CA MET A 23 7.69 -5.53 15.98
C MET A 23 8.31 -5.47 14.58
N PRO A 24 9.32 -6.30 14.27
CA PRO A 24 10.04 -6.23 13.00
C PRO A 24 9.19 -6.64 11.79
N ASN A 25 8.20 -7.51 11.99
CA ASN A 25 7.29 -8.01 10.97
C ASN A 25 6.03 -7.13 10.80
N VAL A 26 5.96 -5.99 11.49
CA VAL A 26 4.79 -5.09 11.48
C VAL A 26 5.19 -3.72 10.95
N ARG A 27 4.53 -3.32 9.86
CA ARG A 27 4.60 -1.95 9.34
C ARG A 27 3.45 -1.14 9.89
N HIS A 28 3.75 0.00 10.50
CA HIS A 28 2.75 0.98 10.92
C HIS A 28 2.45 1.95 9.77
N LEU A 29 1.18 2.20 9.50
CA LEU A 29 0.77 3.17 8.48
C LEU A 29 0.65 4.56 9.11
N LYS A 30 1.36 5.54 8.56
CA LYS A 30 1.29 6.94 8.98
C LYS A 30 0.05 7.60 8.37
N GLU A 31 -1.11 7.43 9.00
CA GLU A 31 -2.25 8.32 8.74
C GLU A 31 -2.48 9.29 9.91
N LYS A 32 -2.91 10.53 9.59
CA LYS A 32 -3.40 11.52 10.55
C LYS A 32 -4.40 10.82 11.48
N SER A 33 -3.96 10.47 12.69
CA SER A 33 -4.78 9.71 13.64
C SER A 33 -6.14 10.40 13.81
N LYS A 34 -7.16 9.89 13.12
CA LYS A 34 -8.53 10.29 13.42
C LYS A 34 -8.87 9.64 14.75
N ARG A 35 -8.60 10.36 15.84
CA ARG A 35 -9.03 10.05 17.22
C ARG A 35 -8.86 8.57 17.60
N GLY A 36 -7.62 8.16 17.90
CA GLY A 36 -7.36 6.87 18.57
C GLY A 36 -7.61 5.63 17.70
N ILE A 37 -7.26 5.69 16.41
CA ILE A 37 -7.20 4.53 15.51
C ILE A 37 -5.76 4.38 15.06
N PHE A 38 -5.23 3.16 15.16
CA PHE A 38 -3.86 2.79 14.83
C PHE A 38 -3.90 1.70 13.74
N SER A 39 -3.18 1.92 12.66
CA SER A 39 -3.23 1.09 11.45
C SER A 39 -1.91 0.35 11.23
N PHE A 40 -2.00 -0.95 10.98
CA PHE A 40 -0.87 -1.86 10.87
C PHE A 40 -1.03 -2.81 9.69
N GLU A 41 0.09 -3.24 9.13
CA GLU A 41 0.19 -4.30 8.13
C GLU A 41 1.31 -5.26 8.52
N VAL A 42 1.11 -6.56 8.29
CA VAL A 42 2.14 -7.58 8.52
C VAL A 42 2.87 -7.80 7.20
N ILE A 43 4.20 -7.67 7.20
CA ILE A 43 5.00 -7.66 5.96
C ILE A 43 5.69 -8.98 5.63
N ASP A 44 5.83 -9.88 6.60
CA ASP A 44 6.59 -11.14 6.45
C ASP A 44 5.70 -12.41 6.35
N ASP A 45 4.38 -12.26 6.24
CA ASP A 45 3.45 -13.39 6.14
C ASP A 45 2.60 -13.28 4.86
N PRO A 46 2.70 -14.24 3.92
CA PRO A 46 1.91 -14.25 2.68
C PRO A 46 0.40 -14.19 2.89
N ALA A 47 -0.12 -14.67 4.03
CA ALA A 47 -1.55 -14.58 4.35
C ALA A 47 -2.01 -13.13 4.62
N PHE A 48 -1.09 -12.23 4.96
CA PHE A 48 -1.36 -10.81 5.25
C PHE A 48 -1.11 -9.86 4.09
N ILE A 49 -0.76 -10.39 2.93
CA ILE A 49 -0.63 -9.64 1.68
C ILE A 49 -1.93 -8.87 1.42
N GLY A 50 -1.85 -7.52 1.45
CA GLY A 50 -2.99 -6.62 1.27
C GLY A 50 -3.96 -6.51 2.45
N VAL A 51 -3.64 -7.11 3.61
CA VAL A 51 -4.46 -7.05 4.83
C VAL A 51 -4.11 -5.83 5.66
N LEU A 52 -5.12 -5.05 6.04
CA LEU A 52 -4.99 -3.92 6.94
C LEU A 52 -5.64 -4.25 8.28
N ILE A 53 -4.88 -4.10 9.36
CA ILE A 53 -5.36 -4.25 10.74
C ILE A 53 -5.48 -2.86 11.36
N GLN A 54 -6.63 -2.54 11.93
CA GLN A 54 -6.82 -1.33 12.72
C GLN A 54 -7.15 -1.68 14.17
N VAL A 55 -6.42 -1.09 15.10
CA VAL A 55 -6.69 -1.15 16.54
C VAL A 55 -7.22 0.21 16.99
N THR A 56 -8.34 0.21 17.71
CA THR A 56 -8.92 1.43 18.26
C THR A 56 -8.54 1.61 19.73
N SER A 57 -8.64 2.84 20.25
CA SER A 57 -8.43 3.18 21.66
C SER A 57 -9.43 2.55 22.64
N ARG A 58 -10.38 1.75 22.14
CA ARG A 58 -11.33 0.97 22.92
C ARG A 58 -11.06 -0.54 22.84
N GLY A 59 -9.90 -0.96 22.32
CA GLY A 59 -9.57 -2.38 22.15
C GLY A 59 -10.41 -3.08 21.08
N ARG A 60 -11.03 -2.33 20.15
CA ARG A 60 -11.68 -2.94 18.97
C ARG A 60 -10.68 -3.10 17.84
N VAL A 61 -10.78 -4.22 17.15
CA VAL A 61 -9.92 -4.58 16.02
C VAL A 61 -10.77 -4.67 14.75
N ASN A 62 -10.35 -3.97 13.70
CA ASN A 62 -10.95 -4.07 12.37
C ASN A 62 -9.92 -4.70 11.44
N ILE A 63 -10.30 -5.75 10.73
CA ILE A 63 -9.45 -6.44 9.75
C ILE A 63 -10.07 -6.23 8.38
N TYR A 64 -9.34 -5.59 7.49
CA TYR A 64 -9.72 -5.37 6.11
C TYR A 64 -8.96 -6.36 5.24
N LEU A 65 -9.70 -7.17 4.50
CA LEU A 65 -9.19 -8.29 3.72
C LEU A 65 -9.34 -8.02 2.22
N PRO A 66 -8.35 -8.36 1.39
CA PRO A 66 -8.55 -8.39 -0.06
C PRO A 66 -9.56 -9.47 -0.43
N LYS A 67 -10.19 -9.32 -1.60
CA LYS A 67 -11.19 -10.28 -2.08
C LYS A 67 -10.54 -11.65 -2.28
N GLY A 68 -11.11 -12.70 -1.67
CA GLY A 68 -10.60 -14.07 -1.80
C GLY A 68 -9.46 -14.42 -0.85
N ALA A 69 -9.08 -13.52 0.07
CA ALA A 69 -8.15 -13.85 1.14
C ALA A 69 -8.73 -14.97 2.04
N PRO A 70 -7.88 -15.84 2.62
CA PRO A 70 -8.32 -16.90 3.54
C PRO A 70 -8.76 -16.29 4.88
N LYS A 71 -9.98 -15.74 4.92
CA LYS A 71 -10.53 -14.92 6.03
C LYS A 71 -10.23 -15.50 7.41
N GLU A 72 -10.58 -16.77 7.65
CA GLU A 72 -10.44 -17.37 8.98
C GLU A 72 -8.97 -17.52 9.39
N GLU A 73 -8.10 -17.88 8.45
CA GLU A 73 -6.65 -17.98 8.70
C GLU A 73 -6.07 -16.61 9.05
N VAL A 74 -6.44 -15.57 8.32
CA VAL A 74 -6.00 -14.19 8.59
C VAL A 74 -6.49 -13.73 9.96
N VAL A 75 -7.74 -14.02 10.32
CA VAL A 75 -8.30 -13.67 11.63
C VAL A 75 -7.53 -14.38 12.76
N GLU A 76 -7.29 -15.69 12.64
CA GLU A 76 -6.54 -16.46 13.63
C GLU A 76 -5.12 -15.93 13.81
N LYS A 77 -4.40 -15.71 12.72
CA LYS A 77 -3.04 -15.18 12.76
C LYS A 77 -3.01 -13.75 13.29
N THR A 78 -4.03 -12.93 12.99
CA THR A 78 -4.13 -11.56 13.53
C THR A 78 -4.26 -11.61 15.03
N LEU A 79 -5.08 -12.52 15.57
CA LEU A 79 -5.22 -12.67 17.02
C LEU A 79 -3.90 -13.10 17.66
N LYS A 80 -3.17 -14.07 17.08
CA LYS A 80 -1.86 -14.49 17.61
C LYS A 80 -0.85 -13.33 17.63
N LEU A 81 -0.78 -12.54 16.57
CA LEU A 81 0.06 -11.33 16.51
C LEU A 81 -0.30 -10.36 17.63
N LEU A 82 -1.60 -10.12 17.84
CA LEU A 82 -2.06 -9.22 18.88
C LEU A 82 -1.78 -9.79 20.27
N GLU A 83 -1.88 -11.10 20.50
CA GLU A 83 -1.56 -11.74 21.78
C GLU A 83 -0.07 -11.63 22.11
N GLU A 84 0.79 -11.80 21.11
CA GLU A 84 2.24 -11.58 21.24
C GLU A 84 2.53 -10.13 21.61
N ALA A 85 1.93 -9.18 20.90
CA ALA A 85 2.06 -7.76 21.20
C ALA A 85 1.45 -7.37 22.56
N ASN A 86 0.35 -7.99 22.97
CA ASN A 86 -0.31 -7.75 24.26
C ASN A 86 0.44 -8.42 25.42
N LYS A 87 1.31 -9.40 25.15
CA LYS A 87 2.00 -10.26 26.13
C LYS A 87 1.03 -11.05 27.03
N ALA A 88 -0.20 -11.20 26.59
CA ALA A 88 -1.25 -11.92 27.28
C ALA A 88 -2.32 -12.37 26.28
N PRO A 89 -3.01 -13.50 26.55
CA PRO A 89 -4.11 -13.97 25.71
C PRO A 89 -5.20 -12.91 25.55
N ILE A 90 -5.84 -12.90 24.38
CA ILE A 90 -6.91 -11.95 24.05
C ILE A 90 -8.23 -12.71 23.96
N LYS A 91 -9.26 -12.19 24.63
CA LYS A 91 -10.62 -12.69 24.50
C LYS A 91 -11.37 -11.89 23.46
N VAL A 92 -11.93 -12.60 22.48
CA VAL A 92 -12.91 -12.05 21.56
C VAL A 92 -14.27 -12.00 22.26
N LEU A 93 -14.74 -10.79 22.57
CA LEU A 93 -16.01 -10.52 23.23
C LEU A 93 -17.18 -10.48 22.24
N GLY A 94 -16.88 -10.26 20.96
CA GLY A 94 -17.87 -10.26 19.89
C GLY A 94 -17.22 -10.18 18.52
N ARG A 95 -17.86 -10.81 17.54
CA ARG A 95 -17.44 -10.79 16.15
C ARG A 95 -18.61 -10.33 15.28
N LYS A 96 -18.34 -9.40 14.37
CA LYS A 96 -19.31 -8.93 13.38
C LYS A 96 -18.65 -8.87 12.02
N GLU A 97 -19.32 -9.40 11.01
CA GLU A 97 -18.90 -9.18 9.63
C GLU A 97 -19.31 -7.79 9.18
N GLY A 98 -18.34 -7.08 8.59
CA GLY A 98 -18.52 -5.74 8.09
C GLY A 98 -19.17 -5.70 6.72
N PRO A 99 -19.74 -4.54 6.33
CA PRO A 99 -20.03 -4.33 4.92
C PRO A 99 -18.73 -4.47 4.12
N THR A 100 -18.82 -5.10 2.95
CA THR A 100 -17.71 -5.19 2.00
C THR A 100 -17.20 -3.76 1.73
N MET A 101 -15.90 -3.52 1.87
CA MET A 101 -15.33 -2.20 1.63
C MET A 101 -15.69 -1.77 0.21
N LYS A 102 -16.26 -0.57 0.06
CA LYS A 102 -16.66 -0.09 -1.27
C LYS A 102 -15.40 -0.03 -2.14
N LEU A 103 -15.52 -0.46 -3.40
CA LEU A 103 -14.41 -0.43 -4.37
C LEU A 103 -13.70 0.94 -4.35
N SER A 104 -14.45 2.03 -4.25
CA SER A 104 -13.93 3.40 -4.18
C SER A 104 -13.01 3.69 -2.98
N GLU A 105 -13.23 3.03 -1.83
CA GLU A 105 -12.40 3.23 -0.63
C GLU A 105 -11.11 2.41 -0.73
N ARG A 106 -11.17 1.21 -1.33
CA ARG A 106 -9.97 0.39 -1.61
C ARG A 106 -9.10 1.05 -2.66
N GLU A 107 -9.71 1.48 -3.76
CA GLU A 107 -9.03 2.19 -4.83
C GLU A 107 -8.30 3.42 -4.28
N LYS A 108 -8.97 4.21 -3.44
CA LYS A 108 -8.35 5.40 -2.84
C LYS A 108 -7.19 5.05 -1.91
N MET A 109 -7.33 4.02 -1.07
CA MET A 109 -6.24 3.57 -0.20
C MET A 109 -5.03 3.09 -1.00
N LEU A 110 -5.24 2.28 -2.05
CA LEU A 110 -4.18 1.85 -2.94
C LEU A 110 -3.55 3.04 -3.68
N GLU A 111 -4.36 4.00 -4.14
CA GLU A 111 -3.86 5.23 -4.75
C GLU A 111 -2.94 6.00 -3.82
N ASP A 112 -3.35 6.22 -2.57
CA ASP A 112 -2.58 6.98 -1.58
C ASP A 112 -1.26 6.27 -1.24
N ARG A 113 -1.26 4.94 -1.09
CA ARG A 113 -0.06 4.15 -0.82
C ARG A 113 0.93 4.14 -1.98
N ILE A 114 0.45 3.91 -3.20
CA ILE A 114 1.30 3.96 -4.40
C ILE A 114 1.87 5.38 -4.57
N LYS A 115 1.10 6.43 -4.25
CA LYS A 115 1.58 7.82 -4.31
C LYS A 115 2.72 8.07 -3.35
N GLU A 116 2.68 7.55 -2.13
CA GLU A 116 3.74 7.73 -1.15
C GLU A 116 5.04 7.05 -1.60
N ASP A 117 4.96 5.80 -2.03
CA ASP A 117 6.12 5.03 -2.51
C ASP A 117 6.75 5.69 -3.75
N LEU A 118 5.93 6.09 -4.72
CA LEU A 118 6.43 6.73 -5.94
C LEU A 118 6.97 8.13 -5.67
N LYS A 119 6.38 8.93 -4.78
CA LYS A 119 6.90 10.27 -4.47
C LYS A 119 8.35 10.20 -3.99
N LEU A 120 8.67 9.30 -3.05
CA LEU A 120 10.02 9.17 -2.53
C LEU A 120 11.02 8.78 -3.63
N ALA A 121 10.68 7.78 -4.45
CA ALA A 121 11.51 7.36 -5.58
C ALA A 121 11.75 8.52 -6.56
N PHE A 122 10.69 9.27 -6.88
CA PHE A 122 10.75 10.38 -7.83
C PHE A 122 11.57 11.56 -7.28
N TYR A 123 11.50 11.85 -5.98
CA TYR A 123 12.36 12.87 -5.35
C TYR A 123 13.86 12.50 -5.39
N ILE A 124 14.18 11.23 -5.12
CA ILE A 124 15.56 10.74 -5.21
C ILE A 124 16.07 10.90 -6.65
N TRP A 125 15.25 10.52 -7.64
CA TRP A 125 15.62 10.66 -9.05
C TRP A 125 15.78 12.11 -9.47
N ALA A 126 14.87 12.99 -9.07
CA ALA A 126 14.98 14.41 -9.36
C ALA A 126 16.29 14.99 -8.83
N SER A 127 16.67 14.59 -7.61
CA SER A 127 17.92 15.02 -6.98
C SER A 127 19.14 14.54 -7.74
N LEU A 128 19.15 13.29 -8.21
CA LEU A 128 20.24 12.72 -9.02
C LEU A 128 20.36 13.41 -10.39
N ILE A 129 19.23 13.69 -11.05
CA ILE A 129 19.20 14.38 -12.33
C ILE A 129 19.72 15.81 -12.19
N ILE A 130 19.28 16.53 -11.16
CA ILE A 130 19.67 17.93 -10.94
C ILE A 130 21.15 18.04 -10.55
N LYS A 131 21.62 17.16 -9.66
CA LYS A 131 22.98 17.25 -9.11
C LYS A 131 24.04 16.77 -10.10
N ASP A 132 23.80 15.64 -10.75
CA ASP A 132 24.83 14.92 -11.51
C ASP A 132 24.53 14.87 -13.01
N GLY A 133 23.37 15.39 -13.46
CA GLY A 133 22.92 15.27 -14.85
C GLY A 133 22.59 13.82 -15.25
N ILE A 134 22.55 12.90 -14.27
CA ILE A 134 22.36 11.47 -14.51
C ILE A 134 20.87 11.20 -14.60
N LEU A 135 20.42 10.92 -15.82
CA LEU A 135 19.11 10.31 -16.07
C LEU A 135 19.16 8.84 -15.61
N PRO A 136 18.35 8.43 -14.62
CA PRO A 136 18.37 7.06 -14.15
C PRO A 136 18.04 6.08 -15.29
N PRO A 137 18.52 4.83 -15.22
CA PRO A 137 18.21 3.82 -16.24
C PRO A 137 16.70 3.52 -16.27
N PRO A 138 16.06 3.36 -17.45
CA PRO A 138 14.63 3.04 -17.59
C PRO A 138 14.15 1.83 -16.76
N GLU A 139 15.05 0.90 -16.46
CA GLU A 139 14.84 -0.29 -15.63
C GLU A 139 14.46 0.06 -14.18
N PHE A 140 14.87 1.23 -13.70
CA PHE A 140 14.49 1.75 -12.38
C PHE A 140 13.06 2.29 -12.33
N PHE A 141 12.33 2.39 -13.46
CA PHE A 141 11.05 3.09 -13.51
C PHE A 141 9.83 2.19 -13.68
N SER A 142 10.02 0.90 -13.93
CA SER A 142 9.09 0.20 -14.79
C SER A 142 8.69 -1.16 -14.25
N ARG A 143 9.37 -2.22 -14.67
CA ARG A 143 9.04 -3.59 -14.30
C ARG A 143 9.36 -3.84 -12.83
N ASN A 144 10.54 -3.40 -12.40
CA ASN A 144 10.93 -3.47 -11.00
C ASN A 144 10.07 -2.56 -10.12
N VAL A 145 9.57 -1.40 -10.58
CA VAL A 145 8.77 -0.52 -9.72
C VAL A 145 7.36 -1.04 -9.55
N LEU A 146 6.71 -1.52 -10.62
CA LEU A 146 5.43 -2.20 -10.52
C LEU A 146 5.56 -3.45 -9.66
N GLU A 147 6.54 -4.32 -9.95
CA GLU A 147 6.73 -5.59 -9.22
C GLU A 147 7.14 -5.34 -7.77
N ASN A 148 8.02 -4.38 -7.49
CA ASN A 148 8.37 -4.01 -6.13
C ASN A 148 7.21 -3.33 -5.41
N CYS A 149 6.47 -2.43 -6.05
CA CYS A 149 5.31 -1.79 -5.44
C CYS A 149 4.21 -2.82 -5.17
N ALA A 150 3.96 -3.75 -6.09
CA ALA A 150 3.08 -4.89 -5.89
C ALA A 150 3.55 -5.73 -4.69
N LEU A 151 4.83 -6.09 -4.66
CA LEU A 151 5.44 -6.84 -3.55
C LEU A 151 5.31 -6.10 -2.21
N TYR A 152 5.65 -4.81 -2.16
CA TYR A 152 5.59 -3.97 -0.95
C TYR A 152 4.17 -3.69 -0.47
N LEU A 153 3.19 -3.72 -1.38
CA LEU A 153 1.79 -3.49 -1.08
C LEU A 153 1.02 -4.79 -0.86
N GLY A 154 1.66 -5.94 -1.08
CA GLY A 154 0.99 -7.23 -1.07
C GLY A 154 -0.10 -7.30 -2.14
N GLU A 155 0.23 -6.93 -3.36
CA GLU A 155 -0.65 -7.03 -4.53
C GLU A 155 0.00 -7.94 -5.58
N ASP A 156 -0.82 -8.55 -6.41
CA ASP A 156 -0.32 -9.29 -7.57
C ASP A 156 0.01 -8.30 -8.70
N PRO A 157 1.25 -8.24 -9.21
CA PRO A 157 1.61 -7.34 -10.31
C PRO A 157 0.87 -7.63 -11.62
N GLN A 158 0.22 -8.79 -11.75
CA GLN A 158 -0.66 -9.13 -12.87
C GLN A 158 -2.13 -8.74 -12.62
N ASN A 159 -2.49 -8.35 -11.40
CA ASN A 159 -3.85 -7.93 -11.08
C ASN A 159 -4.24 -6.66 -11.87
N GLU A 160 -5.31 -6.75 -12.64
CA GLU A 160 -5.73 -5.65 -13.53
C GLU A 160 -6.11 -4.38 -12.76
N GLU A 161 -6.77 -4.52 -11.60
CA GLU A 161 -7.18 -3.39 -10.75
C GLU A 161 -5.96 -2.67 -10.18
N PHE A 162 -5.00 -3.43 -9.64
CA PHE A 162 -3.73 -2.89 -9.13
C PHE A 162 -2.94 -2.17 -10.23
N ARG A 163 -2.73 -2.81 -11.38
CA ARG A 163 -2.03 -2.22 -12.53
C ARG A 163 -2.69 -0.92 -12.97
N ARG A 164 -4.02 -0.88 -13.04
CA ARG A 164 -4.79 0.32 -13.41
C ARG A 164 -4.49 1.48 -12.47
N ILE A 165 -4.55 1.21 -11.17
CA ILE A 165 -4.32 2.21 -10.13
C ILE A 165 -2.86 2.66 -10.16
N PHE A 166 -1.93 1.71 -10.23
CA PHE A 166 -0.50 1.98 -10.32
C PHE A 166 -0.16 2.89 -11.48
N PHE A 167 -0.61 2.56 -12.70
CA PHE A 167 -0.29 3.39 -13.88
C PHE A 167 -0.93 4.77 -13.82
N LYS A 168 -2.12 4.90 -13.20
CA LYS A 168 -2.78 6.20 -13.00
C LYS A 168 -1.92 7.06 -12.09
N VAL A 169 -1.55 6.52 -10.94
CA VAL A 169 -0.74 7.19 -9.93
C VAL A 169 0.67 7.51 -10.45
N PHE A 170 1.29 6.57 -11.16
CA PHE A 170 2.61 6.74 -11.76
C PHE A 170 2.63 7.91 -12.74
N LYS A 171 1.61 8.04 -13.58
CA LYS A 171 1.47 9.16 -14.51
C LYS A 171 1.29 10.49 -13.79
N GLU A 172 0.48 10.52 -12.73
CA GLU A 172 0.33 11.71 -11.88
C GLU A 172 1.67 12.14 -11.26
N CYS A 173 2.44 11.19 -10.70
CA CYS A 173 3.76 11.46 -10.12
C CYS A 173 4.78 11.91 -11.16
N LEU A 174 4.76 11.32 -12.37
CA LEU A 174 5.63 11.72 -13.48
C LEU A 174 5.34 13.14 -13.93
N ASN A 175 4.07 13.52 -14.06
CA ASN A 175 3.74 14.90 -14.38
C ASN A 175 4.22 15.88 -13.30
N GLY A 176 4.20 15.48 -12.02
CA GLY A 176 4.75 16.28 -10.92
C GLY A 176 6.26 16.54 -11.04
N LEU A 177 7.03 15.62 -11.63
CA LEU A 177 8.46 15.84 -11.87
C LEU A 177 8.73 16.98 -12.84
N LYS A 178 7.78 17.30 -13.72
CA LYS A 178 7.92 18.42 -14.67
C LYS A 178 8.17 19.74 -13.93
N GLU A 179 7.50 19.94 -12.79
CA GLU A 179 7.65 21.15 -11.97
C GLU A 179 9.02 21.22 -11.29
N ILE A 180 9.61 20.06 -10.99
CA ILE A 180 10.89 19.95 -10.27
C ILE A 180 12.08 20.02 -11.24
N LEU A 181 11.99 19.33 -12.37
CA LEU A 181 13.07 19.18 -13.34
C LEU A 181 13.10 20.31 -14.38
N GLY A 182 11.99 21.01 -14.60
CA GLY A 182 11.81 21.90 -15.73
C GLY A 182 11.60 21.15 -17.05
N GLN A 183 11.10 21.86 -18.07
CA GLN A 183 10.63 21.28 -19.34
C GLN A 183 11.71 20.45 -20.07
N GLU A 184 12.94 20.95 -20.18
CA GLU A 184 13.99 20.31 -20.98
C GLU A 184 14.46 18.96 -20.39
N LEU A 185 14.72 18.91 -19.08
CA LEU A 185 15.12 17.67 -18.40
C LEU A 185 13.96 16.68 -18.32
N TYR A 186 12.74 17.19 -18.13
CA TYR A 186 11.53 16.39 -18.17
C TYR A 186 11.35 15.70 -19.53
N ASP A 187 11.53 16.42 -20.64
CA ASP A 187 11.38 15.85 -21.98
C ASP A 187 12.43 14.77 -22.26
N LYS A 188 13.70 14.97 -21.84
CA LYS A 188 14.76 13.95 -21.96
C LYS A 188 14.45 12.70 -21.13
N LEU A 189 13.92 12.87 -19.91
CA LEU A 189 13.47 11.76 -19.07
C LEU A 189 12.30 11.02 -19.72
N ARG A 190 11.29 11.78 -20.16
CA ARG A 190 10.10 11.24 -20.81
C ARG A 190 10.47 10.43 -22.04
N GLU A 191 11.33 10.93 -22.92
CA GLU A 191 11.76 10.23 -24.14
C GLU A 191 12.46 8.89 -23.83
N LYS A 192 13.31 8.84 -22.79
CA LYS A 192 13.94 7.60 -22.31
C LYS A 192 12.92 6.59 -21.77
N LEU A 193 11.92 7.07 -21.05
CA LEU A 193 10.81 6.23 -20.58
C LEU A 193 9.90 5.79 -21.74
N GLU A 194 9.73 6.63 -22.76
CA GLU A 194 8.82 6.40 -23.90
C GLU A 194 9.33 5.26 -24.77
N LYS A 195 10.65 5.19 -25.00
CA LYS A 195 11.30 4.15 -25.81
C LYS A 195 11.22 2.74 -25.22
N LYS A 196 10.97 2.58 -23.91
CA LYS A 196 10.96 1.25 -23.26
C LYS A 196 9.66 0.91 -22.54
N PHE A 197 8.92 1.91 -22.04
CA PHE A 197 7.90 1.70 -21.02
C PHE A 197 6.58 2.41 -21.30
N LEU A 198 6.59 3.62 -21.88
CA LEU A 198 5.31 4.23 -22.22
C LEU A 198 4.55 3.43 -23.28
N LYS A 199 5.16 2.57 -24.09
CA LYS A 199 4.40 1.67 -24.96
C LYS A 199 3.49 0.74 -24.15
N GLU A 200 3.95 0.14 -23.05
CA GLU A 200 3.11 -0.71 -22.19
C GLU A 200 2.03 0.11 -21.46
N ILE A 201 2.37 1.32 -21.00
CA ILE A 201 1.41 2.26 -20.39
C ILE A 201 0.37 2.72 -21.43
N TYR A 202 0.81 3.11 -22.63
CA TYR A 202 -0.04 3.56 -23.73
C TYR A 202 -0.90 2.42 -24.24
N ASP A 203 -0.35 1.23 -24.46
CA ASP A 203 -1.11 0.06 -24.91
C ASP A 203 -2.18 -0.30 -23.87
N TYR A 204 -1.85 -0.27 -22.57
CA TYR A 204 -2.83 -0.47 -21.49
C TYR A 204 -3.96 0.58 -21.49
N TYR A 205 -3.65 1.86 -21.73
CA TYR A 205 -4.68 2.92 -21.79
C TYR A 205 -5.38 3.06 -23.15
N ALA A 206 -4.72 2.68 -24.24
CA ALA A 206 -5.23 2.72 -25.61
C ALA A 206 -6.26 1.60 -25.83
N CYS A 207 -6.07 0.44 -25.20
CA CYS A 207 -7.05 -0.64 -25.17
C CYS A 207 -8.37 -0.30 -24.44
N ARG A 208 -8.50 0.89 -23.82
CA ARG A 208 -9.75 1.39 -23.22
C ARG A 208 -10.44 2.51 -24.01
N LYS A 209 -9.93 2.89 -25.19
CA LYS A 209 -10.60 3.82 -26.11
C LYS A 209 -11.40 3.13 -27.23
N THR A 210 -11.53 1.81 -27.20
CA THR A 210 -12.36 1.00 -28.10
C THR A 210 -13.45 0.27 -27.34
#